data_AF-A0A961C680-F1
#
_entry.id   AF-A0A961C680-F1
#
_cell.length_a   1.000
_cell.length_b   1.000
_cell.length_c   1.000
_cell.angle_alpha   90.00
_cell.angle_beta   90.00
_cell.angle_gamma   90.00
#
_symmetry.space_group_name_H-M   'P 1'
#
loop_
_entity.id
_entity.type
_entity.pdbx_description
1 polymer ?
#
loop_
_entity_poly.entity_id
_entity_poly.type
_entity_poly.pdbx_seq_one_letter_code
_entity_poly.pdbx_strand_id
1 'polypeptide(L)'
;MSSSDQRGSDVHWRDLSAREVRLGVTSPLRTVLDCCRDLPFEEALPVADSALRARAVTAEELTAAAERCRTKGAAAVRRVARHATAKAANPFESRLRAICAGLRGLAVEPQVGIGRPGFAAVVAQREHASVQRRPAWRSSVLAVGEPAILSA
;
A
#
# COMPACT_ATOMS: atom_id res chain seq x y z
N MET A 1 0.70 14.39 44.90
CA MET A 1 1.70 14.33 43.81
C MET A 1 1.03 14.79 42.54
N SER A 2 1.39 15.98 42.05
CA SER A 2 0.81 16.63 40.89
C SER A 2 1.58 16.22 39.64
N SER A 3 1.02 15.35 38.80
CA SER A 3 1.62 14.93 37.51
C SER A 3 1.23 15.91 36.41
N SER A 4 1.92 17.05 36.39
CA SER A 4 1.96 17.95 35.24
C SER A 4 2.97 17.42 34.21
N ASP A 5 2.57 16.45 33.37
CA ASP A 5 3.19 16.16 32.05
C ASP A 5 2.35 15.22 31.14
N GLN A 6 1.08 15.54 30.86
CA GLN A 6 0.22 14.77 29.92
C GLN A 6 -0.21 15.57 28.68
N ARG A 7 0.58 16.55 28.24
CA ARG A 7 0.24 17.32 27.02
C ARG A 7 0.99 16.73 25.81
N GLY A 8 0.40 15.71 25.17
CA GLY A 8 0.83 15.31 23.83
C GLY A 8 0.71 13.83 23.46
N SER A 9 -0.16 13.04 24.09
CA SER A 9 -0.33 11.64 23.72
C SER A 9 -1.80 11.32 23.47
N ASP A 10 -2.10 10.88 22.24
CA ASP A 10 -3.41 10.33 21.90
C ASP A 10 -3.50 8.90 22.40
N VAL A 11 -4.48 8.63 23.25
CA VAL A 11 -4.69 7.32 23.87
C VAL A 11 -5.81 6.59 23.15
N HIS A 12 -5.51 5.40 22.64
CA HIS A 12 -6.46 4.53 21.96
C HIS A 12 -6.65 3.23 22.74
N TRP A 13 -7.90 2.87 22.99
CA TRP A 13 -8.25 1.61 23.66
C TRP A 13 -8.62 0.53 22.63
N ARG A 14 -8.10 -0.69 22.87
CA ARG A 14 -8.35 -1.87 22.05
C ARG A 14 -8.43 -3.11 22.91
N ASP A 15 -9.32 -4.02 22.55
CA ASP A 15 -9.28 -5.38 23.07
C ASP A 15 -8.07 -6.10 22.46
N LEU A 16 -7.21 -6.59 23.34
CA LEU A 16 -6.02 -7.38 23.01
C LEU A 16 -6.27 -8.84 23.35
N SER A 17 -5.86 -9.74 22.46
CA SER A 17 -5.83 -11.16 22.75
C SER A 17 -4.78 -11.48 23.81
N ALA A 18 -4.95 -12.60 24.53
CA ALA A 18 -3.96 -13.07 25.49
C ALA A 18 -2.56 -13.27 24.85
N ARG A 19 -2.50 -13.58 23.55
CA ARG A 19 -1.23 -13.69 22.82
C ARG A 19 -0.56 -12.32 22.67
N GLU A 20 -1.29 -11.30 22.28
CA GLU A 20 -0.77 -9.94 22.09
C GLU A 20 -0.28 -9.36 23.43
N VAL A 21 -1.02 -9.59 24.50
CA VAL A 21 -0.60 -9.21 25.87
C VAL A 21 0.71 -9.90 26.26
N ARG A 22 0.83 -11.21 26.03
CA ARG A 22 2.06 -11.96 26.36
C ARG A 22 3.26 -11.54 25.52
N LEU A 23 3.07 -11.23 24.25
CA LEU A 23 4.15 -10.86 23.34
C LEU A 23 4.50 -9.36 23.39
N GLY A 24 3.63 -8.53 23.95
CA GLY A 24 3.78 -7.08 23.99
C GLY A 24 3.65 -6.39 22.61
N VAL A 25 3.18 -7.12 21.59
CA VAL A 25 3.05 -6.62 20.21
C VAL A 25 1.81 -7.20 19.51
N THR A 26 1.25 -6.42 18.59
CA THR A 26 0.19 -6.85 17.67
C THR A 26 0.76 -7.54 16.43
N SER A 27 -0.05 -8.38 15.76
CA SER A 27 0.36 -8.93 14.46
C SER A 27 0.48 -7.81 13.41
N PRO A 28 1.30 -7.98 12.34
CA PRO A 28 1.45 -6.95 11.31
C PRO A 28 0.11 -6.49 10.71
N LEU A 29 -0.78 -7.45 10.38
CA LEU A 29 -2.12 -7.13 9.89
C LEU A 29 -2.92 -6.34 10.93
N ARG A 30 -2.86 -6.71 12.22
CA ARG A 30 -3.57 -5.96 13.27
C ARG A 30 -3.02 -4.55 13.42
N THR A 31 -1.69 -4.38 13.43
CA THR A 31 -1.03 -3.07 13.47
C THR A 31 -1.48 -2.18 12.31
N VAL A 32 -1.46 -2.70 11.07
CA VAL A 32 -1.92 -1.94 9.89
C VAL A 32 -3.37 -1.49 10.05
N LEU A 33 -4.26 -2.39 10.47
CA LEU A 33 -5.68 -2.08 10.65
C LEU A 33 -5.92 -1.03 11.75
N ASP A 34 -5.17 -1.08 12.84
CA ASP A 34 -5.26 -0.07 13.90
C ASP A 34 -4.74 1.29 13.43
N CYS A 35 -3.57 1.34 12.77
CA CYS A 35 -3.07 2.56 12.13
C CYS A 35 -4.08 3.14 11.12
N CYS A 36 -4.75 2.31 10.32
CA CYS A 36 -5.77 2.76 9.39
C CYS A 36 -7.01 3.37 10.06
N ARG A 37 -7.31 3.00 11.31
CA ARG A 37 -8.46 3.53 12.05
C ARG A 37 -8.13 4.83 12.76
N ASP A 38 -6.90 4.95 13.23
CA ASP A 38 -6.48 5.99 14.16
C ASP A 38 -5.73 7.15 13.48
N LEU A 39 -5.07 6.89 12.34
CA LEU A 39 -4.31 7.92 11.62
C LEU A 39 -5.07 8.53 10.43
N PRO A 40 -4.74 9.78 10.04
CA PRO A 40 -5.13 10.35 8.76
C PRO A 40 -4.70 9.45 7.59
N PHE A 41 -5.41 9.56 6.46
CA PHE A 41 -5.20 8.68 5.31
C PHE A 41 -3.76 8.72 4.76
N GLU A 42 -3.18 9.92 4.70
CA GLU A 42 -1.83 10.22 4.26
C GLU A 42 -0.72 9.66 5.17
N GLU A 43 -1.08 9.29 6.41
CA GLU A 43 -0.17 8.67 7.38
C GLU A 43 -0.41 7.17 7.51
N ALA A 44 -1.65 6.72 7.36
CA ALA A 44 -2.00 5.31 7.34
C ALA A 44 -1.52 4.58 6.08
N LEU A 45 -1.58 5.23 4.90
CA LEU A 45 -1.22 4.59 3.63
C LEU A 45 0.26 4.15 3.58
N PRO A 46 1.25 4.96 4.02
CA PRO A 46 2.64 4.50 4.15
C PRO A 46 2.83 3.25 5.02
N VAL A 47 2.06 3.09 6.10
CA VAL A 47 2.14 1.90 6.96
C VAL A 47 1.67 0.66 6.22
N ALA A 48 0.54 0.74 5.52
CA ALA A 48 0.02 -0.36 4.71
C ALA A 48 0.97 -0.73 3.55
N ASP A 49 1.46 0.26 2.80
CA ASP A 49 2.42 0.05 1.71
C ASP A 49 3.72 -0.61 2.22
N SER A 50 4.20 -0.19 3.39
CA SER A 50 5.39 -0.79 4.02
C SER A 50 5.17 -2.25 4.39
N ALA A 51 4.02 -2.59 4.96
CA ALA A 51 3.68 -3.98 5.30
C ALA A 51 3.58 -4.88 4.06
N LEU A 52 2.98 -4.37 2.97
CA LEU A 52 2.90 -5.08 1.69
C LEU A 52 4.28 -5.25 1.04
N ARG A 53 5.10 -4.19 1.02
CA ARG A 53 6.47 -4.23 0.48
C ARG A 53 7.35 -5.23 1.23
N ALA A 54 7.23 -5.26 2.56
CA ALA A 54 7.95 -6.20 3.41
C ALA A 54 7.39 -7.63 3.37
N ARG A 55 6.27 -7.86 2.67
CA ARG A 55 5.52 -9.13 2.64
C ARG A 55 5.10 -9.62 4.03
N ALA A 56 4.94 -8.70 4.98
CA ALA A 56 4.43 -9.00 6.32
C ALA A 56 2.90 -9.15 6.34
N VAL A 57 2.23 -8.64 5.29
CA VAL A 57 0.80 -8.75 5.01
C VAL A 57 0.64 -8.88 3.49
N THR A 58 -0.29 -9.70 3.02
CA THR A 58 -0.63 -9.76 1.58
C THR A 58 -1.76 -8.78 1.21
N ALA A 59 -1.87 -8.45 -0.08
CA ALA A 59 -2.95 -7.59 -0.57
C ALA A 59 -4.32 -8.23 -0.34
N GLU A 60 -4.41 -9.56 -0.46
CA GLU A 60 -5.61 -10.35 -0.23
C GLU A 60 -6.01 -10.35 1.25
N GLU A 61 -5.04 -10.54 2.17
CA GLU A 61 -5.28 -10.47 3.61
C GLU A 61 -5.80 -9.10 4.02
N LEU A 62 -5.17 -8.03 3.52
CA LEU A 62 -5.57 -6.66 3.82
C LEU A 62 -6.96 -6.34 3.28
N THR A 63 -7.25 -6.75 2.04
CA THR A 63 -8.56 -6.56 1.40
C THR A 63 -9.65 -7.33 2.14
N ALA A 64 -9.44 -8.61 2.42
CA ALA A 64 -10.39 -9.44 3.15
C ALA A 64 -10.63 -8.93 4.58
N ALA A 65 -9.60 -8.39 5.25
CA ALA A 65 -9.75 -7.78 6.57
C ALA A 65 -10.53 -6.45 6.49
N ALA A 66 -10.26 -5.62 5.48
CA ALA A 66 -11.00 -4.37 5.25
C ALA A 66 -12.47 -4.62 4.93
N GLU A 67 -12.76 -5.66 4.15
CA GLU A 67 -14.12 -6.09 3.83
C GLU A 67 -14.88 -6.59 5.05
N ARG A 68 -14.22 -7.31 5.96
CA ARG A 68 -14.81 -7.80 7.22
C ARG A 68 -14.90 -6.74 8.32
N CYS A 69 -14.19 -5.62 8.18
CA CYS A 69 -14.23 -4.55 9.18
C CYS A 69 -15.64 -3.94 9.27
N ARG A 70 -16.21 -3.95 10.49
CA ARG A 70 -17.53 -3.38 10.82
C ARG A 70 -17.46 -2.29 11.89
N THR A 71 -16.27 -1.95 12.37
CA THR A 71 -16.07 -1.03 13.49
C THR A 71 -16.04 0.42 13.02
N LYS A 72 -16.06 1.37 13.98
CA LYS A 72 -15.68 2.77 13.72
C LYS A 72 -14.30 2.78 13.05
N GLY A 73 -14.19 3.50 11.93
CA GLY A 73 -12.98 3.52 11.08
C GLY A 73 -13.00 2.52 9.91
N ALA A 74 -14.04 1.70 9.74
CA ALA A 74 -14.11 0.75 8.61
C ALA A 74 -14.01 1.43 7.23
N ALA A 75 -14.55 2.65 7.07
CA ALA A 75 -14.41 3.42 5.84
C ALA A 75 -12.95 3.83 5.57
N ALA A 76 -12.21 4.23 6.61
CA ALA A 76 -10.80 4.58 6.51
C ALA A 76 -9.95 3.34 6.15
N VAL A 77 -10.19 2.22 6.82
CA VAL A 77 -9.56 0.93 6.51
C VAL A 77 -9.79 0.53 5.05
N ARG A 78 -11.05 0.57 4.57
CA ARG A 78 -11.38 0.26 3.16
C ARG A 78 -10.70 1.22 2.18
N ARG A 79 -10.64 2.52 2.53
CA ARG A 79 -9.95 3.52 1.70
C ARG A 79 -8.47 3.21 1.59
N VAL A 80 -7.80 2.89 2.70
CA VAL A 80 -6.37 2.51 2.69
C VAL A 80 -6.17 1.23 1.89
N ALA A 81 -6.92 0.17 2.18
CA ALA A 81 -6.79 -1.11 1.45
C ALA A 81 -6.93 -0.94 -0.07
N ARG A 82 -7.87 -0.10 -0.54
CA ARG A 82 -8.05 0.19 -1.97
C ARG A 82 -6.84 0.87 -2.61
N HIS A 83 -6.09 1.66 -1.84
CA HIS A 83 -4.93 2.38 -2.35
C HIS A 83 -3.61 1.67 -1.99
N ALA A 84 -3.59 0.67 -1.13
CA ALA A 84 -2.34 0.07 -0.69
C ALA A 84 -1.59 -0.61 -1.86
N THR A 85 -0.27 -0.48 -1.90
CA THR A 85 0.58 -1.11 -2.91
C THR A 85 1.96 -1.47 -2.37
N ALA A 86 2.48 -2.64 -2.76
CA ALA A 86 3.84 -3.06 -2.44
C ALA A 86 4.92 -2.31 -3.26
N LYS A 87 4.52 -1.57 -4.31
CA LYS A 87 5.45 -0.93 -5.24
C LYS A 87 6.11 0.34 -4.69
N ALA A 88 5.51 1.02 -3.71
CA ALA A 88 6.05 2.27 -3.17
C ALA A 88 7.40 2.00 -2.49
N ALA A 89 8.46 2.66 -2.96
CA ALA A 89 9.81 2.38 -2.46
C ALA A 89 10.03 2.90 -1.04
N ASN A 90 9.32 3.96 -0.65
CA ASN A 90 9.48 4.63 0.64
C ASN A 90 8.18 5.36 1.06
N PRO A 91 8.10 5.82 2.32
CA PRO A 91 6.92 6.54 2.83
C PRO A 91 6.58 7.84 2.10
N PHE A 92 7.56 8.53 1.49
CA PHE A 92 7.29 9.79 0.77
C PHE A 92 6.47 9.55 -0.49
N GLU A 93 6.75 8.47 -1.23
CA GLU A 93 5.94 8.06 -2.39
C GLU A 93 4.50 7.72 -1.98
N SER A 94 4.34 6.98 -0.88
CA SER A 94 3.02 6.65 -0.32
C SER A 94 2.25 7.91 0.09
N ARG A 95 2.90 8.84 0.78
CA ARG A 95 2.26 10.09 1.25
C ARG A 95 1.88 11.00 0.08
N LEU A 96 2.76 11.17 -0.91
CA LEU A 96 2.45 11.91 -2.14
C LEU A 96 1.22 11.33 -2.84
N ARG A 97 1.18 10.00 -2.97
CA ARG A 97 0.06 9.30 -3.62
C ARG A 97 -1.25 9.45 -2.85
N ALA A 98 -1.20 9.48 -1.51
CA ALA A 98 -2.36 9.74 -0.68
C ALA A 98 -2.94 11.15 -0.92
N ILE A 99 -2.07 12.16 -1.00
CA ILE A 99 -2.45 13.54 -1.32
C ILE A 99 -3.08 13.61 -2.72
N CYS A 100 -2.42 13.02 -3.71
CA CYS A 100 -2.90 13.00 -5.10
C CYS A 100 -4.23 12.27 -5.26
N ALA A 101 -4.54 11.26 -4.44
CA ALA A 101 -5.80 10.51 -4.52
C ALA A 101 -7.05 11.38 -4.25
N GLY A 102 -6.89 12.56 -3.64
CA GLY A 102 -7.97 13.55 -3.48
C GLY A 102 -8.20 14.43 -4.70
N LEU A 103 -7.29 14.44 -5.67
CA LEU A 103 -7.33 15.31 -6.84
C LEU A 103 -8.05 14.62 -8.00
N ARG A 104 -9.14 15.23 -8.47
CA ARG A 104 -9.91 14.70 -9.61
C ARG A 104 -9.04 14.65 -10.86
N GLY A 105 -9.04 13.50 -11.54
CA GLY A 105 -8.30 13.30 -12.79
C GLY A 105 -6.82 12.91 -12.60
N LEU A 106 -6.30 12.86 -11.38
CA LEU A 106 -4.92 12.48 -11.11
C LEU A 106 -4.86 11.12 -10.41
N ALA A 107 -4.14 10.15 -11.00
CA ALA A 107 -3.76 8.93 -10.29
C ALA A 107 -2.27 8.69 -10.48
N VAL A 108 -1.55 8.56 -9.37
CA VAL A 108 -0.09 8.40 -9.37
C VAL A 108 0.25 6.93 -9.15
N GLU A 109 1.12 6.39 -10.00
CA GLU A 109 1.69 5.06 -9.82
C GLU A 109 3.16 5.18 -9.37
N PRO A 110 3.58 4.47 -8.32
CA PRO A 110 4.98 4.44 -7.92
C PRO A 110 5.79 3.56 -8.88
N GLN A 111 7.06 3.92 -9.05
CA GLN A 111 8.05 3.15 -9.81
C GLN A 111 7.74 2.96 -11.30
N VAL A 112 7.35 4.03 -12.00
CA VAL A 112 7.16 4.00 -13.46
C VAL A 112 8.51 4.06 -14.16
N GLY A 113 8.74 3.14 -15.11
CA GLY A 113 9.94 3.13 -15.93
C GLY A 113 9.91 4.25 -16.97
N ILE A 114 10.92 5.12 -16.94
CA ILE A 114 11.16 6.15 -17.96
C ILE A 114 12.27 5.65 -18.88
N GLY A 115 11.91 5.38 -20.14
CA GLY A 115 12.85 4.97 -21.16
C GLY A 115 13.20 6.12 -22.11
N ARG A 116 14.50 6.27 -22.41
CA ARG A 116 15.01 6.94 -23.61
C ARG A 116 16.07 6.04 -24.26
N PRO A 117 16.36 6.17 -25.57
CA PRO A 117 17.47 5.44 -26.17
C PRO A 117 18.75 5.68 -25.35
N GLY A 118 19.33 4.61 -24.80
CA GLY A 118 20.54 4.66 -23.96
C GLY A 118 20.35 5.03 -22.48
N PHE A 119 19.12 5.22 -21.97
CA PHE A 119 18.88 5.60 -20.57
C PHE A 119 17.59 4.99 -20.01
N ALA A 120 17.66 4.41 -18.81
CA ALA A 120 16.52 3.93 -18.04
C ALA A 120 16.57 4.47 -16.61
N ALA A 121 15.48 5.09 -16.16
CA ALA A 121 15.29 5.50 -14.76
C ALA A 121 13.90 5.08 -14.28
N VAL A 122 13.75 4.90 -12.97
CA VAL A 122 12.46 4.60 -12.33
C VAL A 122 12.06 5.83 -11.51
N VAL A 123 10.89 6.40 -11.81
CA VAL A 123 10.42 7.67 -11.21
C VAL A 123 8.92 7.57 -10.88
N ALA A 124 8.45 8.32 -9.88
CA ALA A 124 7.03 8.48 -9.60
C ALA A 124 6.44 9.62 -10.46
N GLN A 125 5.64 9.33 -11.51
CA GLN A 125 4.94 10.36 -12.32
C GLN A 125 3.66 9.83 -13.01
N ARG A 126 2.73 10.73 -13.40
CA ARG A 126 1.72 10.52 -14.46
C ARG A 126 1.53 11.80 -15.29
N GLU A 127 1.51 11.66 -16.61
CA GLU A 127 0.75 12.51 -17.52
C GLU A 127 -0.08 11.61 -18.48
N HIS A 128 -1.26 12.07 -18.88
CA HIS A 128 -2.08 11.40 -19.89
C HIS A 128 -1.40 11.49 -21.27
N ALA A 129 -0.86 10.38 -21.77
CA ALA A 129 -0.72 10.14 -23.21
C ALA A 129 -0.65 8.64 -23.47
N SER A 130 -1.60 8.13 -24.26
CA SER A 130 -1.57 6.78 -24.80
C SER A 130 -0.33 6.62 -25.69
N VAL A 131 0.61 5.74 -25.32
CA VAL A 131 1.60 5.22 -26.27
C VAL A 131 1.68 3.72 -26.14
N GLN A 132 1.08 3.03 -27.11
CA GLN A 132 1.28 1.62 -27.34
C GLN A 132 2.30 1.45 -28.46
N ARG A 133 3.46 0.84 -28.15
CA ARG A 133 4.16 -0.12 -29.04
C ARG A 133 5.31 -0.82 -28.28
N ARG A 134 5.25 -2.15 -28.24
CA ARG A 134 6.35 -3.08 -27.88
C ARG A 134 7.11 -3.47 -29.18
N PRO A 135 8.27 -4.16 -29.12
CA PRO A 135 9.49 -3.89 -28.35
C PRO A 135 10.76 -3.94 -29.23
N ALA A 136 11.93 -3.57 -28.70
CA ALA A 136 13.22 -3.91 -29.31
C ALA A 136 14.27 -4.28 -28.24
N TRP A 137 14.01 -5.35 -27.50
CA TRP A 137 15.06 -6.27 -27.02
C TRP A 137 14.40 -7.47 -26.33
N ARG A 138 14.57 -8.65 -26.91
CA ARG A 138 14.51 -9.92 -26.19
C ARG A 138 15.91 -10.15 -25.63
N SER A 139 16.02 -10.39 -24.34
CA SER A 139 17.03 -11.30 -23.78
C SER A 139 16.39 -12.01 -22.59
N SER A 140 16.10 -13.28 -22.87
CA SER A 140 15.41 -14.35 -22.14
C SER A 140 15.75 -14.41 -20.64
N VAL A 141 14.88 -14.84 -19.72
CA VAL A 141 14.53 -16.25 -19.37
C VAL A 141 13.51 -16.14 -18.19
N LEU A 142 12.25 -16.61 -18.22
CA LEU A 142 11.76 -17.99 -18.01
C LEU A 142 10.32 -18.16 -18.53
N ALA A 143 10.01 -19.38 -18.98
CA ALA A 143 8.80 -19.81 -19.68
C ALA A 143 7.53 -19.87 -18.81
N VAL A 144 6.38 -19.61 -19.45
CA VAL A 144 5.08 -20.22 -19.10
C VAL A 144 4.44 -20.66 -20.42
N GLY A 145 4.06 -21.94 -20.47
CA GLY A 145 3.85 -22.73 -21.67
C GLY A 145 2.73 -22.29 -22.61
N GLU A 146 2.86 -22.72 -23.86
CA GLU A 146 1.84 -22.60 -24.89
C GLU A 146 0.66 -23.55 -24.63
N PRO A 147 -0.59 -23.09 -24.76
CA PRO A 147 -1.65 -23.96 -25.22
C PRO A 147 -1.63 -23.99 -26.75
N ALA A 148 -1.31 -25.17 -27.28
CA ALA A 148 -1.58 -25.52 -28.67
C ALA A 148 -3.09 -25.44 -28.92
N ILE A 149 -3.53 -24.67 -29.91
CA ILE A 149 -4.77 -24.96 -30.64
C ILE A 149 -4.56 -24.65 -32.12
N LEU A 150 -4.88 -25.67 -32.90
CA LEU A 150 -4.77 -25.85 -34.34
C LEU A 150 -5.59 -24.83 -35.15
N SER A 151 -5.08 -24.51 -36.33
CA SER A 151 -5.84 -23.92 -37.43
C SER A 151 -6.85 -24.91 -38.03
N ALA A 152 -7.89 -24.29 -38.60
CA ALA A 152 -8.88 -24.76 -39.57
C ALA A 152 -10.12 -25.46 -39.00
#